data_AF-A0A432SJK1-F1
#
_entry.id   AF-A0A432SJK1-F1
#
_cell.length_a   1.000
_cell.length_b   1.000
_cell.length_c   1.000
_cell.angle_alpha   90.00
_cell.angle_beta   90.00
_cell.angle_gamma   90.00
#
_symmetry.space_group_name_H-M   'P 1'
#
loop_
_entity.id
_entity.type
_entity.pdbx_description
1 polymer ?
#
loop_
_entity_poly.entity_id
_entity_poly.type
_entity_poly.pdbx_seq_one_letter_code
_entity_poly.pdbx_strand_id
1 'polypeptide(L)'
;MQRIAYWSIPIIAIVVTVLVVLFLVQINTNEPVAAKRLLSSNTTTTATPEATQSAWMDRFSQSEQEGYFYPVNEIFITLDLHRHRVKEKAFALSALIKNQYQLFCLQEELKQRGFRYFLKKVRKGTELVVYSKDQHQLQSLVKALKSYKIRAKILPYKEVENG
;
A
#
# COMPACT_ATOMS: atom_id res chain seq x y z
N MET A 1 -4.24 -44.21 -50.46
CA MET A 1 -3.65 -43.68 -49.22
C MET A 1 -4.72 -43.12 -48.25
N GLN A 2 -5.88 -43.77 -48.05
CA GLN A 2 -6.94 -43.25 -47.16
C GLN A 2 -7.08 -44.01 -45.83
N ARG A 3 -6.48 -45.21 -45.69
CA ARG A 3 -6.60 -46.04 -44.48
C ARG A 3 -5.73 -45.58 -43.31
N ILE A 4 -4.64 -44.86 -43.59
CA ILE A 4 -3.69 -44.37 -42.56
C ILE A 4 -4.28 -43.16 -41.79
N ALA A 5 -5.11 -42.35 -42.46
CA ALA A 5 -5.73 -41.16 -41.85
C ALA A 5 -6.78 -41.49 -40.76
N TYR A 6 -7.39 -42.68 -40.81
CA TYR A 6 -8.33 -43.10 -39.77
C TYR A 6 -7.63 -43.51 -38.47
N TRP A 7 -6.36 -43.93 -38.54
CA TRP A 7 -5.56 -44.30 -37.36
C TRP A 7 -4.89 -43.10 -36.70
N SER A 8 -4.72 -41.97 -37.40
CA SER A 8 -4.19 -40.75 -36.78
C SER A 8 -5.17 -40.13 -35.77
N ILE A 9 -6.48 -40.26 -35.97
CA ILE A 9 -7.49 -39.68 -35.08
C ILE A 9 -7.41 -40.24 -33.64
N PRO A 10 -7.40 -41.57 -33.40
CA PRO A 10 -7.25 -42.10 -32.05
C PRO A 10 -5.88 -41.80 -31.45
N ILE A 11 -4.81 -41.78 -32.24
CA ILE A 11 -3.46 -41.45 -31.76
C ILE A 11 -3.40 -39.99 -31.28
N ILE A 12 -3.96 -39.05 -32.06
CA ILE A 12 -4.02 -37.64 -31.67
C ILE A 12 -4.86 -37.48 -30.40
N ALA A 13 -5.99 -38.17 -30.29
CA ALA A 13 -6.83 -38.12 -29.10
C ALA A 13 -6.09 -38.59 -27.83
N ILE A 14 -5.29 -39.66 -27.93
CA ILE A 14 -4.46 -40.16 -26.82
C ILE A 14 -3.36 -39.16 -26.45
N VAL A 15 -2.70 -38.55 -27.43
CA VAL A 15 -1.66 -37.54 -27.16
C VAL A 15 -2.25 -36.32 -26.46
N VAL A 16 -3.41 -35.85 -26.90
CA VAL A 16 -4.10 -34.70 -26.29
C VAL A 16 -4.52 -35.01 -24.85
N THR A 17 -5.07 -36.19 -24.56
CA THR A 17 -5.45 -36.55 -23.19
C THR A 17 -4.25 -36.65 -22.25
N VAL A 18 -3.14 -37.24 -22.70
CA VAL A 18 -1.89 -37.27 -21.90
C VAL A 18 -1.39 -35.86 -21.59
N LEU A 19 -1.42 -34.96 -22.59
CA LEU A 19 -0.98 -33.58 -22.43
C LEU A 19 -1.87 -32.82 -21.43
N VAL A 20 -3.20 -32.97 -21.52
CA VAL A 20 -4.14 -32.37 -20.56
C VAL A 20 -3.90 -32.89 -19.13
N VAL A 21 -3.70 -34.20 -18.94
CA VAL A 21 -3.41 -34.78 -17.62
C VAL A 21 -2.11 -34.23 -17.05
N LEU A 22 -1.04 -34.14 -17.85
CA LEU A 22 0.23 -33.55 -17.42
C LEU A 22 0.06 -32.07 -16.99
N PHE A 23 -0.70 -31.29 -17.76
CA PHE A 23 -1.00 -29.89 -17.40
C PHE A 23 -1.80 -29.80 -16.10
N LEU A 24 -2.81 -30.65 -15.89
CA LEU A 24 -3.59 -30.68 -14.66
C LEU A 24 -2.73 -31.06 -13.45
N VAL A 25 -1.83 -32.04 -13.59
CA VAL A 25 -0.87 -32.40 -12.53
C VAL A 25 0.06 -31.23 -12.21
N GLN A 26 0.62 -30.54 -13.22
CA GLN A 26 1.46 -29.37 -13.00
C GLN A 26 0.73 -28.22 -12.29
N ILE A 27 -0.51 -27.92 -12.67
CA ILE A 27 -1.30 -26.86 -12.02
C ILE A 27 -1.61 -27.22 -10.57
N ASN A 28 -1.91 -28.49 -10.28
CA ASN A 28 -2.26 -28.93 -8.92
C ASN A 28 -1.04 -29.14 -8.00
N THR A 29 0.13 -29.46 -8.56
CA THR A 29 1.37 -29.67 -7.78
C THR A 29 2.16 -28.38 -7.55
N ASN A 30 1.96 -27.36 -8.39
CA ASN A 30 2.50 -26.04 -8.16
C ASN A 30 1.66 -25.31 -7.11
N GLU A 31 2.01 -25.48 -5.83
CA GLU A 31 1.56 -24.53 -4.81
C GLU A 31 1.87 -23.09 -5.29
N PRO A 32 0.97 -22.13 -5.08
CA PRO A 32 1.16 -20.77 -5.55
C PRO A 32 2.50 -20.27 -5.05
N VAL A 33 3.42 -19.95 -5.97
CA VAL A 33 4.78 -19.47 -5.67
C VAL A 33 4.76 -18.23 -4.75
N ALA A 34 3.62 -17.52 -4.71
CA ALA A 34 3.35 -16.45 -3.76
C ALA A 34 3.34 -16.91 -2.28
N ALA A 35 2.84 -18.11 -1.97
CA ALA A 35 2.82 -18.66 -0.61
C ALA A 35 4.23 -19.08 -0.14
N LYS A 36 5.05 -19.69 -1.02
CA LYS A 36 6.42 -20.08 -0.67
C LYS A 36 7.35 -18.88 -0.40
N ARG A 37 7.14 -17.73 -1.03
CA ARG A 37 7.95 -16.53 -0.78
C ARG A 37 7.62 -15.83 0.54
N LEU A 38 6.39 -15.98 1.05
CA LEU A 38 5.97 -15.38 2.33
C LEU A 38 6.44 -16.19 3.55
N LEU A 39 6.67 -17.50 3.39
CA LEU A 39 7.11 -18.39 4.48
C LEU A 39 8.64 -18.48 4.62
N SER A 40 9.41 -17.93 3.68
CA SER A 40 10.89 -17.96 3.73
C SER A 40 11.49 -16.79 4.50
N SER A 41 10.67 -15.92 5.08
CA SER A 41 11.12 -14.89 6.01
C SER A 41 11.21 -15.52 7.39
N ASN A 42 12.44 -15.69 7.87
CA ASN A 42 12.85 -15.88 9.26
C ASN A 42 12.10 -16.95 10.08
N THR A 43 12.65 -18.17 10.11
CA THR A 43 12.95 -18.90 11.37
C THR A 43 13.70 -20.20 11.05
N THR A 44 14.96 -20.27 11.49
CA THR A 44 15.63 -21.54 11.76
C THR A 44 14.90 -22.25 12.89
N THR A 45 14.07 -23.23 12.58
CA THR A 45 13.74 -24.34 13.50
C THR A 45 13.31 -25.53 12.64
N THR A 46 14.15 -26.56 12.61
CA THR A 46 13.78 -27.91 12.22
C THR A 46 12.63 -28.37 13.11
N ALA A 47 11.42 -28.45 12.57
CA ALA A 47 10.28 -29.04 13.24
C ALA A 47 9.65 -30.10 12.33
N THR A 48 9.68 -31.33 12.83
CA THR A 48 9.06 -32.55 12.30
C THR A 48 7.55 -32.33 12.05
N PRO A 49 6.94 -32.88 10.98
CA PRO A 49 5.64 -32.42 10.49
C PRO A 49 4.40 -33.00 11.21
N GLU A 50 4.53 -33.58 12.40
CA GLU A 50 3.42 -34.32 13.05
C GLU A 50 2.80 -33.67 14.30
N ALA A 51 3.27 -32.50 14.77
CA ALA A 51 2.79 -31.92 16.02
C ALA A 51 1.94 -30.63 15.89
N THR A 52 1.59 -30.20 14.68
CA THR A 52 1.05 -28.84 14.48
C THR A 52 -0.48 -28.75 14.68
N GLN A 53 -1.21 -29.86 14.49
CA GLN A 53 -2.67 -29.80 14.48
C GLN A 53 -3.28 -29.69 15.90
N SER A 54 -2.67 -30.34 16.90
CA SER A 54 -3.09 -30.21 18.31
C SER A 54 -2.59 -28.92 18.96
N ALA A 55 -1.37 -28.47 18.63
CA ALA A 55 -0.78 -27.30 19.23
C ALA A 55 -1.59 -26.01 18.99
N TRP A 56 -2.25 -25.87 17.84
CA TRP A 56 -3.14 -24.72 17.60
C TRP A 56 -4.44 -24.81 18.41
N MET A 57 -5.02 -26.00 18.55
CA MET A 57 -6.23 -26.21 19.36
C MET A 57 -5.97 -26.00 20.85
N ASP A 58 -4.81 -26.44 21.34
CA ASP A 58 -4.40 -26.26 22.73
C ASP A 58 -4.15 -24.78 23.09
N ARG A 59 -3.76 -23.95 22.12
CA ARG A 59 -3.63 -22.50 22.33
C ARG A 59 -4.98 -21.78 22.36
N PHE A 60 -6.00 -22.34 21.72
CA PHE A 60 -7.35 -21.78 21.73
C PHE A 60 -8.10 -22.11 23.03
N SER A 61 -7.83 -23.27 23.62
CA SER A 61 -8.40 -23.68 24.91
C SER A 61 -7.74 -23.00 26.11
N GLN A 62 -6.51 -22.51 25.95
CA GLN A 62 -5.77 -21.73 26.95
C GLN A 62 -6.14 -20.23 26.94
N SER A 63 -7.38 -19.86 26.62
CA SER A 63 -7.85 -18.49 26.86
C SER A 63 -8.01 -18.29 28.38
N GLU A 64 -6.91 -18.12 29.11
CA GLU A 64 -6.96 -17.37 30.35
C GLU A 64 -7.70 -16.06 30.04
N GLN A 65 -8.57 -15.64 30.95
CA GLN A 65 -9.30 -14.38 30.87
C GLN A 65 -8.32 -13.21 31.01
N GLU A 66 -7.45 -13.03 30.01
CA GLU A 66 -6.77 -11.78 29.73
C GLU A 66 -7.90 -10.78 29.47
N GLY A 67 -8.23 -10.00 30.49
CA GLY A 67 -9.38 -9.10 30.50
C GLY A 67 -9.42 -8.32 29.20
N TYR A 68 -10.45 -8.58 28.38
CA TYR A 68 -10.64 -7.87 27.14
C TYR A 68 -10.92 -6.40 27.47
N PHE A 69 -9.90 -5.55 27.30
CA PHE A 69 -10.07 -4.11 27.42
C PHE A 69 -10.58 -3.57 26.09
N TYR A 70 -11.79 -3.01 26.09
CA TYR A 70 -12.29 -2.26 24.94
C TYR A 70 -11.29 -1.13 24.62
N PRO A 71 -10.91 -0.94 23.34
CA PRO A 71 -10.08 0.21 22.98
C PRO A 71 -10.82 1.49 23.38
N VAL A 72 -10.15 2.32 24.17
CA VAL A 72 -10.69 3.62 24.61
C VAL A 72 -11.05 4.44 23.38
N ASN A 73 -12.31 4.89 23.30
CA ASN A 73 -12.84 5.62 22.14
C ASN A 73 -12.29 7.05 21.98
N GLU A 74 -11.55 7.57 22.97
CA GLU A 74 -11.18 8.98 23.02
C GLU A 74 -9.72 9.18 23.44
N ILE A 75 -9.01 9.97 22.66
CA ILE A 75 -7.63 10.40 22.89
C ILE A 75 -7.64 11.92 23.05
N PHE A 76 -7.33 12.40 24.25
CA PHE A 76 -7.19 13.82 24.55
C PHE A 76 -5.74 14.24 24.34
N ILE A 77 -5.53 15.14 23.38
CA ILE A 77 -4.20 15.70 23.08
C ILE A 77 -4.17 17.14 23.59
N THR A 78 -3.42 17.40 24.66
CA THR A 78 -3.17 18.76 25.14
C THR A 78 -1.93 19.32 24.45
N LEU A 79 -2.11 20.28 23.55
CA LEU A 79 -1.02 20.95 22.84
C LEU A 79 -0.76 22.30 23.50
N ASP A 80 0.39 22.44 24.16
CA ASP A 80 0.87 23.73 24.65
C ASP A 80 1.51 24.53 23.50
N LEU A 81 0.70 25.38 22.85
CA LEU A 81 1.10 26.21 21.71
C LEU A 81 1.89 27.47 22.12
N HIS A 82 2.25 27.65 23.40
CA HIS A 82 2.87 28.90 23.87
C HIS A 82 4.35 29.08 23.49
N ARG A 83 5.05 28.03 23.04
CA ARG A 83 6.50 28.14 22.79
C ARG A 83 6.80 28.31 21.30
N HIS A 84 7.20 29.53 20.97
CA HIS A 84 7.84 29.97 19.72
C HIS A 84 6.92 30.13 18.49
N ARG A 85 6.17 31.24 18.48
CA ARG A 85 5.69 31.84 17.23
C ARG A 85 6.86 32.50 16.49
N VAL A 86 7.60 31.72 15.73
CA VAL A 86 8.56 32.27 14.78
C VAL A 86 7.76 32.84 13.60
N LYS A 87 7.67 34.18 13.51
CA LYS A 87 7.06 34.94 12.40
C LYS A 87 7.93 34.84 11.13
N GLU A 88 8.33 33.64 10.75
CA GLU A 88 9.04 33.44 9.50
C GLU A 88 8.04 33.40 8.34
N LYS A 89 8.43 34.01 7.22
CA LYS A 89 7.65 33.98 5.98
C LYS A 89 7.58 32.53 5.49
N ALA A 90 6.53 31.82 5.87
CA ALA A 90 6.22 30.51 5.33
C ALA A 90 5.48 30.69 3.99
N PHE A 91 5.84 29.87 3.02
CA PHE A 91 5.09 29.74 1.78
C PHE A 91 4.26 28.47 1.85
N ALA A 92 2.98 28.58 1.50
CA ALA A 92 2.06 27.46 1.44
C ALA A 92 1.82 27.09 -0.03
N LEU A 93 2.13 25.85 -0.39
CA LEU A 93 1.75 25.30 -1.68
C LEU A 93 0.38 24.62 -1.56
N SER A 94 -0.65 25.18 -2.21
CA SER A 94 -1.98 24.56 -2.31
C SER A 94 -2.18 23.88 -3.66
N ALA A 95 -2.60 22.61 -3.66
CA ALA A 95 -2.95 21.87 -4.86
C ALA A 95 -4.21 21.03 -4.64
N LEU A 96 -5.13 21.06 -5.61
CA LEU A 96 -6.34 20.24 -5.58
C LEU A 96 -6.11 18.92 -6.34
N ILE A 97 -6.18 17.83 -5.60
CA ILE A 97 -6.01 16.47 -6.09
C ILE A 97 -7.39 15.87 -6.33
N LYS A 98 -7.66 15.43 -7.57
CA LYS A 98 -8.97 14.91 -7.96
C LYS A 98 -9.04 13.39 -7.97
N ASN A 99 -7.91 12.73 -8.24
CA ASN A 99 -7.88 11.30 -8.55
C ASN A 99 -6.90 10.56 -7.62
N GLN A 100 -7.19 9.29 -7.32
CA GLN A 100 -6.35 8.45 -6.45
C GLN A 100 -4.93 8.23 -6.99
N TYR A 101 -4.78 8.09 -8.31
CA TYR A 101 -3.46 7.98 -8.95
C TYR A 101 -2.60 9.24 -8.71
N GLN A 102 -3.19 10.43 -8.83
CA GLN A 102 -2.48 11.68 -8.58
C GLN A 102 -2.04 11.80 -7.12
N LEU A 103 -2.85 11.31 -6.19
CA LEU A 103 -2.51 11.27 -4.78
C LEU A 103 -1.32 10.35 -4.50
N PHE A 104 -1.30 9.16 -5.12
CA PHE A 104 -0.20 8.22 -4.98
C PHE A 104 1.12 8.81 -5.50
N CYS A 105 1.12 9.34 -6.74
CA CYS A 105 2.32 9.96 -7.31
C CYS A 105 2.83 11.12 -6.45
N LEU A 106 1.91 11.93 -5.93
CA LEU A 106 2.24 13.03 -5.04
C LEU A 106 2.90 12.54 -3.75
N GLN A 107 2.33 11.53 -3.09
CA GLN A 107 2.86 11.00 -1.83
C GLN A 107 4.28 10.45 -2.02
N GLU A 108 4.53 9.77 -3.13
CA GLU A 108 5.85 9.22 -3.45
C GLU A 108 6.89 10.33 -3.66
N GLU A 109 6.55 11.37 -4.44
CA GLU A 109 7.43 12.53 -4.65
C GLU A 109 7.73 13.30 -3.35
N LEU A 110 6.72 13.48 -2.49
CA LEU A 110 6.90 14.16 -1.21
C LEU A 110 7.75 13.32 -0.25
N LYS A 111 7.57 11.99 -0.25
CA LYS A 111 8.35 11.05 0.56
C LYS A 111 9.81 11.05 0.15
N GLN A 112 10.10 10.98 -1.15
CA GLN A 112 11.48 11.01 -1.67
C GLN A 112 12.22 12.30 -1.32
N ARG A 113 11.51 13.43 -1.29
CA ARG A 113 12.10 14.76 -1.01
C ARG A 113 12.03 15.16 0.46
N GLY A 114 11.40 14.35 1.32
CA GLY A 114 11.31 14.61 2.76
C GLY A 114 10.50 15.85 3.14
N PHE A 115 9.58 16.31 2.27
CA PHE A 115 8.76 17.47 2.59
C PHE A 115 7.75 17.15 3.68
N ARG A 116 7.61 18.05 4.68
CA ARG A 116 6.50 18.00 5.62
C ARG A 116 5.26 18.58 4.93
N TYR A 117 4.21 17.78 4.85
CA TYR A 117 2.99 18.16 4.15
C TYR A 117 1.74 17.82 4.96
N PHE A 118 0.65 18.51 4.65
CA PHE A 118 -0.67 18.26 5.20
C PHE A 118 -1.65 17.98 4.05
N LEU A 119 -2.51 16.98 4.22
CA LEU A 119 -3.57 16.64 3.28
C LEU A 119 -4.92 16.88 3.96
N LYS A 120 -5.72 17.79 3.40
CA LYS A 120 -7.08 18.08 3.88
C LYS A 120 -8.09 17.57 2.88
N LYS A 121 -9.05 16.75 3.32
CA LYS A 121 -10.17 16.33 2.47
C LYS A 121 -11.18 17.48 2.36
N VAL A 122 -11.52 17.87 1.14
CA VAL A 122 -12.48 18.93 0.81
C VAL A 122 -13.56 18.34 -0.11
N ARG A 123 -14.75 18.96 -0.19
CA ARG A 123 -15.86 18.49 -1.05
C ARG A 123 -15.45 18.28 -2.53
N LYS A 124 -14.45 19.02 -3.02
CA LYS A 124 -13.99 19.00 -4.42
C LYS A 124 -12.75 18.11 -4.67
N GLY A 125 -12.25 17.43 -3.64
CA GLY A 125 -11.03 16.60 -3.71
C GLY A 125 -10.15 16.74 -2.47
N THR A 126 -8.89 16.36 -2.58
CA THR A 126 -7.92 16.50 -1.47
C THR A 126 -7.05 17.73 -1.73
N GLU A 127 -7.00 18.64 -0.76
CA GLU A 127 -6.11 19.80 -0.78
C GLU A 127 -4.79 19.43 -0.10
N LEU A 128 -3.70 19.55 -0.85
CA LEU A 128 -2.34 19.48 -0.33
C LEU A 128 -1.92 20.86 0.17
N VAL A 129 -1.33 20.93 1.36
CA VAL A 129 -0.64 22.12 1.88
C VAL A 129 0.78 21.73 2.27
N VAL A 130 1.77 22.37 1.65
CA VAL A 130 3.20 22.20 2.00
C VAL A 130 3.74 23.53 2.51
N TYR A 131 4.37 23.50 3.69
CA TYR A 131 5.03 24.67 4.28
C TYR A 131 6.54 24.58 4.05
N SER A 132 7.14 25.63 3.50
CA SER A 132 8.59 25.79 3.52
C SER A 132 8.98 27.26 3.68
N LYS A 133 10.18 27.47 4.21
CA LYS A 133 10.85 28.78 4.27
C LYS A 133 11.52 29.12 2.93
N ASP A 134 11.85 28.11 2.12
CA ASP A 134 12.56 28.26 0.86
C ASP A 134 11.60 28.23 -0.34
N GLN A 135 11.49 29.37 -1.02
CA GLN A 135 10.66 29.52 -2.21
C GLN A 135 11.18 28.67 -3.39
N HIS A 136 12.50 28.49 -3.51
CA HIS A 136 13.10 27.74 -4.60
C HIS A 136 12.75 26.25 -4.52
N GLN A 137 12.71 25.70 -3.30
CA GLN A 137 12.23 24.34 -3.06
C GLN A 137 10.76 24.15 -3.47
N LEU A 138 9.89 25.11 -3.14
CA LEU A 138 8.49 25.06 -3.59
C LEU A 138 8.37 25.14 -5.11
N GLN A 139 9.17 25.98 -5.77
CA GLN A 139 9.16 26.08 -7.23
C GLN A 139 9.60 24.77 -7.90
N SER A 140 10.62 24.09 -7.35
CA SER A 140 11.00 22.75 -7.81
C SER A 140 9.85 21.76 -7.65
N LEU A 141 9.12 21.82 -6.53
CA LEU A 141 7.96 20.96 -6.29
C LEU A 141 6.82 21.28 -7.27
N VAL A 142 6.51 22.55 -7.53
CA VAL A 142 5.52 22.95 -8.54
C VAL A 142 5.87 22.37 -9.92
N LYS A 143 7.15 22.41 -10.29
CA LYS A 143 7.63 21.88 -11.57
C LYS A 143 7.45 20.36 -11.64
N ALA A 144 7.78 19.64 -10.57
CA ALA A 144 7.54 18.20 -10.47
C ALA A 144 6.04 17.89 -10.56
N LEU A 145 5.19 18.60 -9.81
CA LEU A 145 3.73 18.39 -9.83
C LEU A 145 3.09 18.63 -11.19
N LYS A 146 3.68 19.51 -12.01
CA LYS A 146 3.21 19.77 -13.37
C LYS A 146 3.33 18.54 -14.28
N SER A 147 4.34 17.68 -14.10
CA SER A 147 4.48 16.44 -14.90
C SER A 147 3.33 15.47 -14.62
N TYR A 148 2.80 15.48 -13.39
CA TYR A 148 1.65 14.68 -12.96
C TYR A 148 0.28 15.34 -13.26
N LYS A 149 0.25 16.43 -14.03
CA LYS A 149 -0.95 17.22 -14.34
C LYS A 149 -1.63 17.79 -13.07
N ILE A 150 -0.87 17.99 -12.00
CA ILE A 150 -1.35 18.60 -10.75
C ILE A 150 -1.09 20.10 -10.83
N ARG A 151 -2.16 20.91 -10.65
CA ARG A 151 -2.05 22.37 -10.62
C ARG A 151 -1.85 22.83 -9.18
N ALA A 152 -0.68 23.38 -8.90
CA ALA A 152 -0.31 23.92 -7.60
C ALA A 152 -0.18 25.45 -7.67
N LYS A 153 -0.57 26.13 -6.60
CA LYS A 153 -0.38 27.57 -6.41
C LYS A 153 0.44 27.81 -5.15
N ILE A 154 1.46 28.66 -5.25
CA ILE A 154 2.21 29.13 -4.09
C ILE A 154 1.48 30.36 -3.57
N LEU A 155 1.05 30.30 -2.32
CA LEU A 155 0.42 31.40 -1.60
C LEU A 155 1.35 31.80 -0.44
N PRO A 156 1.54 33.09 -0.18
CA PRO A 156 2.16 33.52 1.08
C PRO A 156 1.27 33.02 2.22
N TYR A 157 1.87 32.37 3.22
CA TYR A 157 1.11 31.90 4.37
C TYR A 157 0.58 33.12 5.14
N LYS A 158 -0.73 33.29 5.13
CA LYS A 158 -1.46 34.12 6.09
C LYS A 158 -2.16 33.17 7.04
N GLU A 159 -1.89 33.32 8.33
CA GLU A 159 -2.69 32.69 9.38
C GLU A 159 -4.13 33.14 9.16
N VAL A 160 -5.01 32.21 8.80
CA VAL A 160 -6.43 32.51 8.68
C VAL A 160 -6.94 32.55 10.12
N GLU A 161 -7.03 33.76 10.68
CA GLU A 161 -7.77 34.02 11.91
C GLU A 161 -9.23 33.64 11.67
N ASN A 162 -9.61 32.45 12.11
CA ASN A 162 -11.02 32.13 12.32
C ASN A 162 -11.34 32.60 13.74
N GLY A 163 -12.10 33.70 13.82
CA GLY A 163 -12.78 34.14 15.05
C GLY A 163 -13.97 33.27 15.40
#